data_AF-A0A271JAN7-F1
#
_entry.id   AF-A0A271JAN7-F1
#
_cell.length_a   1.000
_cell.length_b   1.000
_cell.length_c   1.000
_cell.angle_alpha   90.00
_cell.angle_beta   90.00
_cell.angle_gamma   90.00
#
_symmetry.space_group_name_H-M   'P 1'
#
loop_
_entity.id
_entity.type
_entity.pdbx_description
1 polymer ?
#
loop_
_entity_poly.entity_id
_entity_poly.type
_entity_poly.pdbx_seq_one_letter_code
_entity_poly.pdbx_strand_id
1 'polypeptide(L)'
;MLRNAFTPPCGFDLMTTTVDSPEGLAAIAFWGYRLVVHPDGTFFVHETYYDDREGVLGIAREPARPCGEAASDVHDELKRMAEGLQERPLRLLDYAPETPSGPSGDGAGGGAPSLN
;
A
#
# COMPACT_ATOMS: atom_id res chain seq x y z
N MET A 1 10.05 5.54 16.09
CA MET A 1 9.78 4.22 15.52
C MET A 1 11.08 3.59 15.06
N LEU A 2 11.31 2.28 15.26
CA LEU A 2 12.50 1.60 14.74
C LEU A 2 12.28 1.37 13.24
N ARG A 3 12.69 2.32 12.41
CA ARG A 3 12.61 2.18 10.95
C ARG A 3 13.85 1.45 10.48
N ASN A 4 13.65 0.40 9.70
CA ASN A 4 14.75 -0.36 9.14
C ASN A 4 15.33 0.46 7.98
N ALA A 5 16.67 0.55 7.93
CA ALA A 5 17.35 0.97 6.71
C ALA A 5 16.80 0.12 5.55
N PHE A 6 16.69 0.71 4.36
CA PHE A 6 16.09 0.01 3.22
C PHE A 6 16.94 -1.18 2.75
N THR A 7 16.73 -2.31 3.40
CA THR A 7 16.87 -3.67 2.87
C THR A 7 15.47 -4.16 2.59
N PRO A 8 15.17 -4.63 1.35
CA PRO A 8 13.83 -5.06 0.97
C PRO A 8 13.24 -6.02 2.03
N PRO A 9 12.05 -5.73 2.58
CA PRO A 9 11.37 -6.65 3.49
C PRO A 9 11.09 -8.00 2.83
N CYS A 10 10.81 -9.02 3.64
CA CYS A 10 10.42 -10.30 3.09
C CYS A 10 9.12 -10.15 2.29
N GLY A 11 9.16 -10.50 1.00
CA GLY A 11 8.01 -10.32 0.10
C GLY A 11 7.91 -8.94 -0.55
N PHE A 12 8.92 -8.06 -0.39
CA PHE A 12 9.00 -6.82 -1.18
C PHE A 12 8.93 -7.13 -2.67
N ASP A 13 7.96 -6.53 -3.34
CA ASP A 13 7.79 -6.62 -4.78
C ASP A 13 7.59 -5.22 -5.38
N LEU A 14 8.53 -4.82 -6.25
CA LEU A 14 8.48 -3.56 -6.99
C LEU A 14 7.23 -3.41 -7.84
N MET A 15 6.59 -4.53 -8.23
CA MET A 15 5.37 -4.51 -9.02
C MET A 15 4.13 -4.24 -8.17
N THR A 16 4.22 -4.39 -6.84
CA THR A 16 3.08 -4.25 -5.94
C THR A 16 3.19 -3.03 -5.02
N THR A 17 4.25 -2.23 -5.09
CA THR A 17 4.32 -0.95 -4.39
C THR A 17 3.43 0.11 -5.05
N THR A 18 3.00 1.10 -4.27
CA THR A 18 2.31 2.30 -4.78
C THR A 18 3.26 3.45 -5.14
N VAL A 19 4.56 3.33 -4.86
CA VAL A 19 5.55 4.36 -5.21
C VAL A 19 5.70 4.41 -6.72
N ASP A 20 5.23 5.50 -7.33
CA ASP A 20 4.96 5.62 -8.77
C ASP A 20 5.97 6.49 -9.51
N SER A 21 7.26 6.13 -9.45
CA SER A 21 8.28 6.68 -10.36
C SER A 21 9.64 6.05 -10.07
N PRO A 22 10.54 5.99 -11.06
CA PRO A 22 11.95 5.69 -10.80
C PRO A 22 12.57 6.60 -9.74
N GLU A 23 12.23 7.89 -9.74
CA GLU A 23 12.70 8.87 -8.76
C GLU A 23 12.18 8.57 -7.36
N GLY A 24 10.89 8.25 -7.22
CA GLY A 24 10.28 7.87 -5.94
C GLY A 24 10.88 6.57 -5.39
N LEU A 25 11.09 5.57 -6.25
CA LEU A 25 11.75 4.31 -5.87
C LEU A 25 13.19 4.54 -5.41
N ALA A 26 13.93 5.41 -6.10
CA ALA A 26 15.30 5.78 -5.71
C ALA A 26 15.35 6.61 -4.41
N ALA A 27 14.24 7.26 -4.04
CA ALA A 27 14.14 8.06 -2.82
C ALA A 27 13.82 7.25 -1.56
N ILE A 28 13.50 5.95 -1.67
CA ILE A 28 13.19 5.11 -0.50
C ILE A 28 14.44 4.94 0.35
N ALA A 29 14.46 5.57 1.53
CA ALA A 29 15.54 5.47 2.49
C ALA A 29 15.24 4.46 3.61
N PHE A 30 13.95 4.33 3.97
CA PHE A 30 13.50 3.47 5.07
C PHE A 30 12.20 2.75 4.72
N TRP A 31 11.94 1.67 5.46
CA TRP A 31 10.62 1.02 5.46
C TRP A 31 10.18 0.66 6.89
N GLY A 32 8.87 0.41 7.03
CA GLY A 32 8.25 -0.07 8.25
C GLY A 32 6.81 -0.49 8.01
N TYR A 33 6.01 -0.58 9.07
CA TYR A 33 4.59 -0.97 8.98
C TYR A 33 3.66 0.17 9.43
N ARG A 34 2.48 0.25 8.80
CA ARG A 34 1.38 1.12 9.26
C ARG A 34 0.06 0.38 9.15
N LEU A 35 -0.86 0.70 10.04
CA LEU A 35 -2.26 0.35 9.87
C LEU A 35 -2.85 1.20 8.73
N VAL A 36 -3.51 0.56 7.77
CA VAL A 36 -4.14 1.22 6.62
C VAL A 36 -5.63 0.92 6.65
N VAL A 37 -6.43 1.98 6.54
CA VAL A 37 -7.89 1.90 6.41
C VAL A 37 -8.26 1.73 4.94
N HIS A 38 -8.95 0.65 4.64
CA HIS A 38 -9.46 0.33 3.31
C HIS A 38 -10.81 1.02 3.05
N PRO A 39 -11.22 1.19 1.78
CA PRO A 39 -12.48 1.86 1.44
C PRO A 39 -13.74 1.23 2.04
N ASP A 40 -13.70 -0.06 2.31
CA ASP A 40 -14.78 -0.82 2.95
C ASP A 40 -14.80 -0.69 4.49
N GLY A 41 -13.87 0.08 5.07
CA GLY A 41 -13.73 0.28 6.51
C GLY A 41 -12.91 -0.79 7.23
N THR A 42 -12.37 -1.78 6.52
CA THR A 42 -11.47 -2.77 7.11
C THR A 42 -10.07 -2.18 7.34
N PHE A 43 -9.32 -2.82 8.22
CA PHE A 43 -7.97 -2.38 8.60
C PHE A 43 -6.98 -3.51 8.34
N PHE A 44 -5.92 -3.18 7.62
CA PHE A 44 -4.82 -4.10 7.35
C PHE A 44 -3.48 -3.43 7.64
N VAL A 45 -2.49 -4.22 8.01
CA VAL A 45 -1.11 -3.73 8.13
C VAL A 45 -0.50 -3.77 6.73
N HIS A 46 0.11 -2.67 6.31
CA HIS A 46 0.87 -2.61 5.07
C HIS A 46 2.32 -2.21 5.34
N GLU A 47 3.23 -2.72 4.53
CA GLU A 47 4.56 -2.15 4.40
C GLU A 47 4.43 -0.70 3.92
N THR A 48 5.22 0.19 4.51
CA THR A 48 5.21 1.62 4.23
C THR A 48 6.63 2.07 3.94
N TYR A 49 6.80 2.84 2.87
CA TYR A 49 8.10 3.30 2.37
C TYR A 49 8.26 4.79 2.66
N TYR A 50 9.45 5.18 3.11
CA TYR A 50 9.73 6.54 3.56
C TYR A 50 10.97 7.11 2.86
N ASP A 51 10.98 8.42 2.65
CA ASP A 51 12.16 9.17 2.25
C ASP A 51 13.13 9.41 3.44
N ASP A 52 14.26 10.08 3.18
CA ASP A 52 15.29 10.39 4.17
C ASP A 52 14.85 11.40 5.24
N ARG A 53 13.75 12.12 4.99
CA ARG A 53 13.11 13.07 5.90
C ARG A 53 11.89 12.48 6.62
N GLU A 54 11.69 11.16 6.48
CA GLU A 54 10.59 10.42 7.08
C GLU A 54 9.22 10.73 6.48
N GLY A 55 9.16 11.34 5.30
CA GLY A 55 7.96 11.50 4.49
C GLY A 55 7.51 10.17 3.91
N VAL A 56 6.21 9.88 3.97
CA VAL A 56 5.65 8.64 3.39
C VAL A 56 5.60 8.78 1.87
N LEU A 57 6.35 7.92 1.17
CA LEU A 57 6.37 7.84 -0.30
C LEU A 57 5.27 6.93 -0.85
N GLY A 58 4.92 5.88 -0.10
CA GLY A 58 3.91 4.91 -0.52
C GLY A 58 3.80 3.72 0.41
N ILE A 59 3.00 2.74 0.00
CA ILE A 59 2.77 1.49 0.71
C ILE A 59 2.82 0.30 -0.25
N ALA A 60 2.98 -0.91 0.29
CA ALA A 60 2.68 -2.13 -0.49
C ALA A 60 1.17 -2.21 -0.75
N ARG A 61 0.75 -2.67 -1.93
CA ARG A 61 -0.67 -2.86 -2.29
C ARG A 61 -1.30 -4.01 -1.52
N GLU A 62 -0.55 -5.08 -1.31
CA GLU A 62 -1.02 -6.24 -0.55
C GLU A 62 -0.82 -6.02 0.96
N PRO A 63 -1.75 -6.52 1.79
CA PRO A 63 -1.53 -6.60 3.23
C PRO A 63 -0.27 -7.39 3.57
N ALA A 64 0.51 -6.87 4.51
CA ALA A 64 1.72 -7.53 4.98
C ALA A 64 1.38 -8.86 5.67
N ARG A 65 2.26 -9.84 5.49
CA ARG A 65 2.19 -11.16 6.16
C ARG A 65 3.51 -11.40 6.89
N PRO A 66 3.49 -11.90 8.13
CA PRO A 66 4.73 -12.21 8.82
C PRO A 66 5.45 -13.38 8.13
N CYS A 67 6.72 -13.17 7.77
CA CYS A 67 7.54 -14.15 7.05
C CYS A 67 8.98 -14.24 7.59
N GLY A 68 9.69 -15.31 7.21
CA GLY A 68 11.07 -15.55 7.61
C GLY A 68 11.54 -16.98 7.31
N GLU A 69 12.86 -17.20 7.35
CA GLU A 69 13.46 -18.54 7.14
C GLU A 69 13.43 -19.37 8.44
N ALA A 70 13.46 -18.70 9.60
CA ALA A 70 13.35 -19.29 10.92
C ALA A 70 12.18 -18.70 11.73
N ALA A 71 11.75 -19.42 12.77
CA ALA A 71 10.69 -18.95 13.67
C ALA A 71 11.03 -17.64 14.39
N SER A 72 12.32 -17.39 14.67
CA SER A 72 12.80 -16.12 15.24
C SER A 72 12.51 -14.93 14.32
N ASP A 73 12.64 -15.12 13.01
CA ASP A 73 12.45 -14.06 12.02
C ASP A 73 10.99 -13.64 11.95
N VAL A 74 10.08 -14.63 11.93
CA VAL A 74 8.63 -14.40 11.99
C VAL A 74 8.26 -13.65 13.26
N HIS A 75 8.89 -14.00 14.40
CA HIS A 75 8.64 -13.33 15.67
C HIS A 75 9.13 -11.88 15.68
N ASP A 76 10.29 -11.60 15.08
CA ASP A 76 10.79 -10.23 14.95
C ASP A 76 9.96 -9.41 13.95
N GLU A 77 9.42 -10.03 12.91
CA GLU A 77 8.49 -9.37 11.99
C GLU A 77 7.18 -8.97 12.68
N LEU A 78 6.62 -9.88 13.49
CA LEU A 78 5.44 -9.59 14.31
C LEU A 78 5.69 -8.43 15.29
N LYS A 79 6.88 -8.30 15.88
CA LYS A 79 7.22 -7.15 16.73
C LYS A 79 7.19 -5.85 15.94
N ARG A 80 7.83 -5.82 14.76
CA ARG A 80 7.84 -4.62 13.90
C ARG A 80 6.42 -4.24 13.46
N MET A 81 5.59 -5.22 13.11
CA MET A 81 4.19 -4.98 12.79
C MET A 81 3.43 -4.37 13.97
N ALA A 82 3.66 -4.88 15.19
CA ALA A 82 3.04 -4.34 16.40
C ALA A 82 3.49 -2.91 16.71
N GLU A 83 4.76 -2.56 16.47
CA GLU A 83 5.23 -1.17 16.54
C GLU A 83 4.52 -0.28 15.51
N GLY A 84 4.27 -0.81 14.30
CA GLY A 84 3.46 -0.19 13.26
C GLY A 84 2.06 0.26 13.69
N LEU A 85 1.47 -0.45 14.64
CA LEU A 85 0.12 -0.16 15.15
C LEU A 85 0.06 1.06 16.10
N GLN A 86 1.21 1.52 16.60
CA GLN A 86 1.28 2.67 17.51
C GLN A 86 1.22 4.01 16.76
N GLU A 87 1.40 3.96 15.44
CA GLU A 87 1.39 5.11 14.57
C GLU A 87 -0.02 5.46 14.08
N ARG A 88 -0.21 6.70 13.59
CA ARG A 88 -1.50 7.12 13.02
C ARG A 88 -1.88 6.25 11.81
N PRO A 89 -3.11 5.74 11.71
CA PRO A 89 -3.53 5.00 10.52
C PRO A 89 -3.44 5.85 9.25
N LEU A 90 -3.05 5.21 8.15
CA LEU A 90 -3.09 5.77 6.79
C LEU A 90 -4.40 5.37 6.10
N ARG A 91 -4.74 6.04 4.99
CA ARG A 91 -5.90 5.66 4.15
C ARG A 91 -5.38 5.09 2.84
N LEU A 92 -5.91 3.95 2.41
CA LEU A 92 -5.47 3.31 1.16
C LEU A 92 -5.63 4.24 -0.06
N LEU A 93 -6.72 5.01 -0.09
CA LEU A 93 -7.03 5.94 -1.19
C LEU A 93 -6.01 7.08 -1.36
N ASP A 94 -5.24 7.40 -0.32
CA ASP A 94 -4.19 8.42 -0.43
C ASP A 94 -2.97 7.91 -1.23
N TYR A 95 -2.91 6.60 -1.51
CA TYR A 95 -1.77 5.92 -2.14
C TYR A 95 -2.17 5.00 -3.29
N ALA A 96 -3.43 4.59 -3.41
CA ALA A 96 -3.90 3.89 -4.59
C ALA A 96 -3.98 4.90 -5.75
N PRO A 97 -3.37 4.62 -6.92
CA PRO A 97 -3.60 5.47 -8.08
C PRO A 97 -5.09 5.47 -8.36
N GLU A 98 -5.67 6.66 -8.60
CA GLU A 98 -7.02 6.74 -9.11
C GLU A 98 -7.07 5.85 -10.35
N THR A 99 -7.88 4.81 -10.32
CA THR A 99 -8.27 4.13 -11.55
C THR A 99 -8.71 5.24 -12.49
N PRO A 100 -8.12 5.39 -13.69
CA PRO A 100 -8.64 6.36 -14.62
C PRO A 100 -10.10 5.98 -14.79
N SER A 101 -10.99 6.90 -14.40
CA SER A 101 -12.39 6.80 -14.74
C SER A 101 -12.40 6.72 -16.26
N GLY A 102 -12.58 5.50 -16.80
CA GLY A 102 -12.62 5.30 -18.24
C GLY A 102 -13.63 6.28 -18.84
N PRO A 103 -13.46 6.73 -20.09
CA PRO A 103 -14.38 7.67 -20.69
C PRO A 103 -15.78 7.03 -20.68
N SER A 104 -16.64 7.46 -19.76
CA SER A 104 -18.07 7.19 -19.83
C SER A 104 -18.64 8.16 -20.86
N GLY A 105 -18.31 7.88 -22.11
CA GLY A 105 -18.79 8.56 -23.29
C GLY A 105 -19.05 7.51 -24.35
N ASP A 106 -20.32 7.14 -24.48
CA ASP A 106 -21.05 6.73 -25.69
C ASP A 106 -22.42 6.25 -25.19
N GLY A 107 -23.49 7.02 -25.32
CA GLY A 107 -24.04 7.34 -26.64
C GLY A 107 -24.92 6.19 -27.12
N ALA A 108 -25.96 5.83 -26.38
CA ALA A 108 -27.05 4.99 -26.88
C ALA A 108 -28.37 5.71 -26.59
N GLY A 109 -28.81 6.48 -27.59
CA GLY A 109 -30.15 7.04 -27.67
C GLY A 109 -31.21 5.98 -27.45
N GLY A 110 -32.31 6.41 -26.85
CA GLY A 110 -33.44 5.56 -26.51
C GLY A 110 -33.97 4.74 -27.69
N GLY A 111 -34.14 3.45 -27.44
CA GLY A 111 -35.11 2.62 -28.12
C GLY A 111 -36.13 2.14 -27.09
N ALA A 112 -37.23 2.89 -26.92
CA ALA A 112 -38.42 2.34 -26.29
C ALA A 112 -39.12 1.38 -27.28
N PRO A 113 -39.76 0.30 -26.81
CA PRO A 113 -40.47 -0.61 -27.69
C PRO A 113 -41.81 0.02 -28.10
N SER A 114 -42.15 -0.03 -29.38
CA SER A 114 -43.50 0.27 -29.87
C SER A 114 -44.07 -0.93 -30.60
N LEU A 115 -45.21 -1.37 -30.09
CA LEU A 115 -46.13 -2.32 -30.68
C LEU A 115 -46.64 -1.84 -32.05
N ASN A 116 -46.65 -2.75 -33.02
CA ASN A 116 -47.73 -3.00 -33.98
C ASN A 116 -47.54 -4.36 -34.64
#